data_AF-A0A800JPP7-F1
#
_entry.id   AF-A0A800JPP7-F1
#
_cell.length_a   1.000
_cell.length_b   1.000
_cell.length_c   1.000
_cell.angle_alpha   90.00
_cell.angle_beta   90.00
_cell.angle_gamma   90.00
#
_symmetry.space_group_name_H-M   'P 1'
#
loop_
_entity.id
_entity.type
_entity.pdbx_description
1 polymer ?
#
loop_
_entity_poly.entity_id
_entity_poly.type
_entity_poly.pdbx_seq_one_letter_code
_entity_poly.pdbx_strand_id
1 'polypeptide(L)'
;TGWRVGFMGAPLWIAKACNKVQGQITSATCAIAQKAGETAMLAEPKAVTTKMKNTFLSRRDMMLKALNEIPGIKCNTPKGAFYIFPDVSYYFGKKDGENTIENANDLCMYLLNKAHVALVSGTAFGNPECVRISYAAADDKLMEAVKRMKEKLAQLK
;
A
#
# COMPACT_ATOMS: atom_id res chain seq x y z
N THR A 1 -0.73 -13.44 -2.08
CA THR A 1 -2.17 -13.11 -2.21
C THR A 1 -2.93 -13.96 -3.24
N GLY A 2 -2.25 -14.83 -4.01
CA GLY A 2 -2.86 -15.62 -5.11
C GLY A 2 -3.85 -16.72 -4.71
N TRP A 3 -3.91 -17.12 -3.44
CA TRP A 3 -4.80 -18.20 -2.96
C TRP A 3 -6.29 -17.84 -2.89
N ARG A 4 -6.62 -16.54 -2.84
CA ARG A 4 -8.00 -16.02 -2.87
C ARG A 4 -8.94 -16.57 -1.77
N VAL A 5 -8.47 -16.62 -0.52
CA VAL A 5 -9.26 -17.05 0.64
C VAL A 5 -9.57 -15.86 1.55
N GLY A 6 -10.83 -15.76 1.98
CA GLY A 6 -11.32 -14.82 2.99
C GLY A 6 -12.51 -15.42 3.73
N PHE A 7 -12.85 -14.87 4.89
CA PHE A 7 -13.98 -15.32 5.70
C PHE A 7 -14.67 -14.14 6.39
N MET A 8 -15.89 -14.37 6.86
CA MET A 8 -16.68 -13.40 7.60
C MET A 8 -17.23 -14.05 8.87
N GLY A 9 -17.09 -13.37 10.01
CA GLY A 9 -17.86 -13.66 11.22
C GLY A 9 -19.06 -12.71 11.28
N ALA A 10 -20.28 -13.23 11.39
CA ALA A 10 -21.50 -12.43 11.40
C ALA A 10 -22.63 -13.15 12.16
N PRO A 11 -23.67 -12.41 12.61
CA PRO A 11 -24.93 -13.00 13.04
C PRO A 11 -25.48 -14.01 12.01
N LEU A 12 -26.08 -15.10 12.50
CA LEU A 12 -26.50 -16.22 11.64
C LEU A 12 -27.40 -15.79 10.48
N TRP A 13 -28.32 -14.85 10.70
CA TRP A 13 -29.23 -14.37 9.67
C TRP A 13 -28.49 -13.62 8.55
N ILE A 14 -27.43 -12.87 8.86
CA ILE A 14 -26.55 -12.23 7.87
C ILE A 14 -25.74 -13.29 7.13
N ALA A 15 -25.11 -14.21 7.86
CA ALA A 15 -24.29 -15.27 7.26
C ALA A 15 -25.10 -16.13 6.27
N LYS A 16 -26.35 -16.48 6.60
CA LYS A 16 -27.26 -17.21 5.69
C LYS A 16 -27.61 -16.39 4.45
N ALA A 17 -27.88 -15.09 4.59
CA ALA A 17 -28.15 -14.22 3.46
C ALA A 17 -26.93 -14.12 2.53
N CYS A 18 -25.73 -13.91 3.07
CA CYS A 18 -24.49 -13.89 2.29
C CYS A 18 -24.22 -15.23 1.59
N ASN A 19 -24.46 -16.36 2.26
CA ASN A 19 -24.30 -17.69 1.64
C ASN A 19 -25.28 -17.89 0.46
N LYS A 20 -26.54 -17.46 0.60
CA LYS A 20 -27.52 -17.50 -0.49
C LYS A 20 -27.03 -16.71 -1.71
N VAL A 21 -26.47 -15.51 -1.49
CA VAL A 21 -25.90 -14.68 -2.56
C VAL A 21 -24.67 -15.34 -3.17
N GLN A 22 -23.72 -15.80 -2.35
CA GLN A 22 -22.48 -16.42 -2.84
C GLN A 22 -22.76 -17.67 -3.69
N GLY A 23 -23.73 -18.49 -3.29
CA GLY A 23 -24.13 -19.69 -4.02
C GLY A 23 -24.63 -19.42 -5.46
N GLN A 24 -25.07 -18.20 -5.76
CA GLN A 24 -25.53 -17.80 -7.10
C GLN A 24 -24.49 -17.01 -7.90
N ILE A 25 -23.43 -16.49 -7.25
CA ILE A 25 -22.41 -15.66 -7.92
C ILE A 25 -21.12 -16.44 -8.18
N THR A 26 -20.61 -17.14 -7.18
CA THR A 26 -19.28 -17.76 -7.24
C THR A 26 -19.24 -19.21 -6.79
N SER A 27 -20.34 -19.75 -6.25
CA SER A 27 -20.36 -21.06 -5.59
C SER A 27 -19.39 -21.11 -4.39
N ALA A 28 -18.55 -22.15 -4.31
CA ALA A 28 -17.60 -22.34 -3.21
C ALA A 28 -16.20 -21.84 -3.58
N THR A 29 -15.46 -21.39 -2.56
CA THR A 29 -14.02 -21.08 -2.68
C THR A 29 -13.25 -22.32 -3.17
N CYS A 30 -12.16 -22.13 -3.92
CA CYS A 30 -11.30 -23.22 -4.41
C CYS A 30 -10.93 -24.21 -3.29
N ALA A 31 -11.24 -25.50 -3.47
CA ALA A 31 -11.05 -26.53 -2.44
C ALA A 31 -9.59 -26.67 -1.98
N ILE A 32 -8.63 -26.56 -2.90
CA ILE A 32 -7.19 -26.60 -2.59
C ILE A 32 -6.82 -25.42 -1.68
N ALA A 33 -7.33 -24.22 -2.00
CA ALA A 33 -7.07 -23.03 -1.22
C ALA A 33 -7.74 -23.09 0.16
N GLN A 34 -8.92 -23.72 0.28
CA GLN A 34 -9.55 -23.98 1.57
C GLN A 34 -8.66 -24.85 2.47
N LYS A 35 -8.05 -25.93 1.94
CA LYS A 35 -7.13 -26.77 2.70
C LYS A 35 -5.84 -26.06 3.10
N ALA A 36 -5.26 -25.24 2.22
CA ALA A 36 -4.15 -24.38 2.60
C ALA A 36 -4.53 -23.38 3.71
N GLY A 37 -5.75 -22.83 3.65
CA GLY A 37 -6.30 -21.93 4.65
C GLY A 37 -6.50 -22.60 6.01
N GLU A 38 -7.03 -23.83 6.04
CA GLU A 38 -7.17 -24.64 7.25
C GLU A 38 -5.82 -24.83 7.95
N THR A 39 -4.79 -25.27 7.22
CA THR A 39 -3.44 -25.41 7.77
C THR A 39 -2.89 -24.09 8.31
N ALA A 40 -3.11 -22.98 7.60
CA ALA A 40 -2.67 -21.65 8.04
C ALA A 40 -3.38 -21.19 9.33
N MET A 41 -4.66 -21.51 9.50
CA MET A 41 -5.46 -21.13 10.67
C MET A 41 -5.14 -21.95 11.92
N LEU A 42 -4.75 -23.22 11.74
CA LEU A 42 -4.38 -24.11 12.84
C LEU A 42 -2.91 -23.97 13.28
N ALA A 43 -2.09 -23.24 12.52
CA ALA A 43 -0.71 -22.96 12.88
C ALA A 43 -0.63 -21.96 14.06
N GLU A 44 0.39 -22.12 14.91
CA GLU A 44 0.62 -21.18 16.02
C GLU A 44 1.00 -19.78 15.47
N PRO A 45 0.18 -18.74 15.67
CA PRO A 45 0.32 -17.47 14.95
C PRO A 45 1.69 -16.81 15.15
N LYS A 46 2.24 -16.87 16.37
CA LYS A 46 3.54 -16.26 16.67
C LYS A 46 4.68 -16.94 15.92
N ALA A 47 4.60 -18.25 15.71
CA ALA A 47 5.65 -19.01 15.02
C ALA A 47 5.77 -18.58 13.55
N VAL A 48 4.66 -18.25 12.89
CA VAL A 48 4.63 -17.93 11.45
C VAL A 48 4.67 -16.43 11.16
N THR A 49 4.15 -15.57 12.05
CA THR A 49 4.01 -14.12 11.75
C THR A 49 5.09 -13.22 12.34
N THR A 50 5.81 -13.64 13.40
CA THR A 50 6.73 -12.74 14.15
C THR A 50 7.85 -12.19 13.27
N LYS A 51 8.47 -13.05 12.45
CA LYS A 51 9.53 -12.64 11.51
C LYS A 51 9.00 -11.60 10.51
N MET A 52 7.85 -11.88 9.89
CA MET A 52 7.22 -10.96 8.94
C MET A 52 6.90 -9.61 9.60
N LYS A 53 6.29 -9.62 10.79
CA LYS A 53 5.98 -8.41 11.57
C LYS A 53 7.24 -7.57 11.80
N ASN A 54 8.33 -8.19 12.26
CA ASN A 54 9.57 -7.49 12.55
C ASN A 54 10.22 -6.91 11.26
N THR A 55 10.21 -7.66 10.16
CA THR A 55 10.67 -7.17 8.85
C THR A 55 9.85 -5.97 8.38
N PHE A 56 8.52 -6.03 8.44
CA PHE A 56 7.66 -4.91 8.06
C PHE A 56 7.79 -3.70 8.97
N LEU A 57 8.02 -3.91 10.27
CA LEU A 57 8.29 -2.84 11.22
C LEU A 57 9.59 -2.10 10.86
N SER A 58 10.68 -2.85 10.64
CA SER A 58 11.96 -2.27 10.24
C SER A 58 11.88 -1.52 8.90
N ARG A 59 11.17 -2.08 7.91
CA ARG A 59 10.91 -1.40 6.62
C ARG A 59 10.12 -0.12 6.77
N ARG A 60 9.08 -0.12 7.63
CA ARG A 60 8.30 1.09 7.92
C ARG A 60 9.22 2.18 8.45
N ASP A 61 10.03 1.87 9.46
CA ASP A 61 10.88 2.87 10.12
C ASP A 61 11.97 3.40 9.17
N MET A 62 12.58 2.52 8.38
CA MET A 62 13.52 2.88 7.31
C MET A 62 12.88 3.83 6.29
N MET A 63 11.71 3.47 5.76
CA MET A 63 10.99 4.26 4.76
C MET A 63 10.55 5.61 5.33
N LEU A 64 10.03 5.66 6.57
CA LEU A 64 9.64 6.91 7.22
C LEU A 64 10.83 7.85 7.38
N LYS A 65 11.99 7.33 7.81
CA LYS A 65 13.21 8.13 7.91
C LYS A 65 13.58 8.73 6.54
N ALA A 66 13.66 7.89 5.52
CA ALA A 66 14.12 8.32 4.19
C ALA A 66 13.11 9.26 3.49
N LEU A 67 11.80 9.01 3.62
CA LEU A 67 10.77 9.87 3.04
C LEU A 67 10.68 11.24 3.73
N ASN A 68 10.84 11.29 5.05
CA ASN A 68 10.82 12.57 5.79
C ASN A 68 12.04 13.46 5.49
N GLU A 69 13.10 12.93 4.88
CA GLU A 69 14.23 13.72 4.36
C GLU A 69 13.92 14.38 3.01
N ILE A 70 12.80 14.04 2.36
CA ILE A 70 12.36 14.67 1.11
C ILE A 70 11.55 15.93 1.46
N PRO A 71 11.96 17.13 1.01
CA PRO A 71 11.25 18.37 1.31
C PRO A 71 9.75 18.28 0.99
N GLY A 72 8.90 18.71 1.93
CA GLY A 72 7.46 18.81 1.71
C GLY A 72 6.67 17.50 1.73
N ILE A 73 7.31 16.34 1.79
CA ILE A 73 6.61 15.08 2.08
C ILE A 73 6.37 15.02 3.60
N LYS A 74 5.11 14.86 4.00
CA LYS A 74 4.73 14.71 5.41
C LYS A 74 4.17 13.31 5.63
N CYS A 75 4.95 12.46 6.31
CA CYS A 75 4.51 11.10 6.58
C CYS A 75 3.73 10.99 7.89
N ASN A 76 2.66 10.20 7.87
CA ASN A 76 2.09 9.63 9.09
C ASN A 76 2.90 8.39 9.52
N THR A 77 2.94 8.10 10.82
CA THR A 77 3.52 6.83 11.32
C THR A 77 2.41 5.78 11.45
N PRO A 78 2.29 4.81 10.52
CA PRO A 78 1.22 3.82 10.58
C PRO A 78 1.46 2.81 11.71
N LYS A 79 0.38 2.45 12.42
CA LYS A 79 0.40 1.46 13.52
C LYS A 79 0.26 0.01 13.03
N GLY A 80 -0.08 -0.19 11.75
CA GLY A 80 -0.29 -1.50 11.15
C GLY A 80 -0.42 -1.43 9.63
N ALA A 81 -0.74 -2.56 9.00
CA ALA A 81 -0.64 -2.74 7.55
C ALA A 81 0.79 -2.52 7.02
N PHE A 82 0.92 -2.40 5.70
CA PHE A 82 2.21 -2.22 5.01
C PHE A 82 2.19 -1.02 4.03
N TYR A 83 1.49 0.04 4.41
CA TYR A 83 1.36 1.27 3.62
C TYR A 83 1.74 2.52 4.41
N ILE A 84 2.42 3.47 3.78
CA ILE A 84 2.58 4.85 4.24
C ILE A 84 1.70 5.73 3.35
N PHE A 85 1.06 6.74 3.93
CA PHE A 85 0.11 7.59 3.22
C PHE A 85 0.48 9.07 3.38
N PRO A 86 1.64 9.51 2.84
CA PRO A 86 2.11 10.86 3.06
C PRO A 86 1.26 11.89 2.33
N ASP A 87 1.14 13.07 2.95
CA ASP A 87 0.71 14.30 2.29
C ASP A 87 1.86 14.79 1.39
N VAL A 88 1.49 15.11 0.15
CA VAL A 88 2.37 15.57 -0.93
C VAL A 88 1.90 16.90 -1.54
N SER A 89 0.91 17.56 -0.92
CA SER A 89 0.30 18.82 -1.39
C SER A 89 1.31 19.94 -1.59
N TYR A 90 2.46 19.88 -0.91
CA TYR A 90 3.60 20.77 -1.13
C TYR A 90 4.06 20.87 -2.59
N TYR A 91 3.85 19.81 -3.38
CA TYR A 91 4.25 19.77 -4.78
C TYR A 91 3.19 20.29 -5.74
N PHE A 92 1.98 20.60 -5.26
CA PHE A 92 0.90 21.09 -6.13
C PHE A 92 1.18 22.51 -6.60
N GLY A 93 0.90 22.79 -7.87
CA GLY A 93 1.25 24.02 -8.59
C GLY A 93 2.70 24.11 -9.06
N LYS A 94 3.57 23.16 -8.68
CA LYS A 94 4.99 23.17 -9.08
C LYS A 94 5.20 22.53 -10.45
N LYS A 95 6.30 22.90 -11.10
CA LYS A 95 6.66 22.37 -12.43
C LYS A 95 8.15 22.08 -12.62
N ASP A 96 8.47 21.11 -13.47
CA ASP A 96 9.85 20.79 -13.89
C ASP A 96 10.26 21.49 -15.21
N GLY A 97 9.36 22.31 -15.76
CA GLY A 97 9.50 22.96 -17.07
C GLY A 97 8.57 22.39 -18.14
N GLU A 98 8.30 21.08 -18.10
CA GLU A 98 7.42 20.38 -19.05
C GLU A 98 6.09 19.95 -18.40
N ASN A 99 6.15 19.52 -17.14
CA ASN A 99 5.07 18.91 -16.39
C ASN A 99 4.70 19.82 -15.23
N THR A 100 3.41 20.13 -15.09
CA THR A 100 2.88 20.82 -13.92
C THR A 100 2.11 19.82 -13.08
N ILE A 101 2.32 19.86 -11.76
CA ILE A 101 1.67 18.97 -10.81
C ILE A 101 0.47 19.71 -10.23
N GLU A 102 -0.75 19.46 -10.70
CA GLU A 102 -1.94 20.13 -10.15
C GLU A 102 -2.56 19.35 -8.98
N ASN A 103 -2.30 18.04 -8.92
CA ASN A 103 -2.86 17.14 -7.91
C ASN A 103 -2.03 15.86 -7.73
N ALA A 104 -2.47 14.98 -6.82
CA ALA A 104 -1.78 13.72 -6.54
C ALA A 104 -1.72 12.74 -7.73
N ASN A 105 -2.68 12.77 -8.66
CA ASN A 105 -2.62 11.93 -9.87
C ASN A 105 -1.46 12.38 -10.76
N ASP A 106 -1.31 13.69 -10.98
CA ASP A 106 -0.22 14.23 -11.79
C ASP A 106 1.13 13.90 -11.16
N LEU A 107 1.24 14.01 -9.83
CA LEU A 107 2.46 13.62 -9.11
C LEU A 107 2.77 12.13 -9.27
N CYS A 108 1.77 11.25 -9.16
CA CYS A 108 1.96 9.82 -9.38
C CYS A 108 2.41 9.53 -10.82
N MET A 109 1.81 10.18 -11.82
CA MET A 109 2.19 10.02 -13.22
C MET A 109 3.59 10.58 -13.51
N TYR A 110 3.94 11.72 -12.93
CA TYR A 110 5.27 12.29 -13.00
C TYR A 110 6.32 11.34 -12.43
N LEU A 111 6.12 10.83 -11.22
CA LEU A 111 7.04 9.88 -10.59
C LEU A 111 7.12 8.54 -11.35
N LEU A 112 6.02 8.08 -11.93
CA LEU A 112 6.01 6.89 -12.78
C LEU A 112 6.85 7.09 -14.04
N ASN A 113 6.63 8.19 -14.76
CA ASN A 113 7.26 8.43 -16.05
C ASN A 113 8.71 8.89 -15.95
N LYS A 114 9.02 9.75 -14.97
CA LYS A 114 10.35 10.38 -14.82
C LYS A 114 11.23 9.69 -13.79
N ALA A 115 10.65 9.08 -12.75
CA ALA A 115 11.39 8.40 -11.69
C ALA A 115 11.28 6.86 -11.77
N HIS A 116 10.39 6.33 -12.61
CA HIS A 116 10.08 4.90 -12.69
C HIS A 116 9.62 4.31 -11.34
N VAL A 117 8.87 5.11 -10.57
CA VAL A 117 8.29 4.70 -9.28
C VAL A 117 6.77 4.80 -9.35
N ALA A 118 6.11 3.65 -9.29
CA ALA A 118 4.65 3.56 -9.31
C ALA A 118 4.06 3.72 -7.90
N LEU A 119 3.23 4.74 -7.72
CA LEU A 119 2.46 5.01 -6.51
C LEU A 119 0.96 5.01 -6.83
N VAL A 120 0.10 5.08 -5.81
CA VAL A 120 -1.35 5.24 -6.00
C VAL A 120 -1.81 6.55 -5.41
N SER A 121 -2.52 7.35 -6.18
CA SER A 121 -3.08 8.63 -5.72
C SER A 121 -4.05 8.44 -4.56
N GLY A 122 -3.99 9.37 -3.61
CA GLY A 122 -4.89 9.47 -2.47
C GLY A 122 -6.34 9.76 -2.84
N THR A 123 -6.58 10.30 -4.04
CA THR A 123 -7.92 10.57 -4.57
C THR A 123 -8.78 9.30 -4.59
N ALA A 124 -8.19 8.15 -4.92
CA ALA A 124 -8.87 6.86 -4.90
C ALA A 124 -9.29 6.38 -3.49
N PHE A 125 -8.77 7.04 -2.44
CA PHE A 125 -9.04 6.76 -1.03
C PHE A 125 -9.76 7.91 -0.31
N GLY A 126 -10.26 8.91 -1.06
CA GLY A 126 -10.99 10.06 -0.50
C GLY A 126 -10.12 11.13 0.15
N ASN A 127 -8.80 11.14 -0.09
CA ASN A 127 -7.90 12.19 0.37
C ASN A 127 -6.96 12.64 -0.77
N PRO A 128 -7.32 13.70 -1.52
CA PRO A 128 -6.63 14.10 -2.76
C PRO A 128 -5.23 14.68 -2.54
N GLU A 129 -4.86 15.02 -1.30
CA GLU A 129 -3.56 15.60 -0.95
C GLU A 129 -2.48 14.55 -0.72
N CYS A 130 -2.87 13.27 -0.61
CA CYS A 130 -1.97 12.18 -0.26
C CYS A 130 -1.63 11.27 -1.44
N VAL A 131 -0.62 10.42 -1.25
CA VAL A 131 -0.35 9.24 -2.10
C VAL A 131 -0.16 8.01 -1.21
N ARG A 132 -0.40 6.81 -1.74
CA ARG A 132 -0.19 5.54 -1.04
C ARG A 132 1.07 4.86 -1.53
N ILE A 133 1.98 4.57 -0.59
CA ILE A 133 3.24 3.86 -0.82
C ILE A 133 3.19 2.51 -0.11
N SER A 134 3.31 1.41 -0.86
CA SER A 134 3.47 0.06 -0.28
C SER A 134 4.94 -0.17 0.05
N TYR A 135 5.24 -0.62 1.26
CA TYR A 135 6.58 -1.07 1.66
C TYR A 135 6.69 -2.60 1.74
N ALA A 136 5.83 -3.31 1.02
CA ALA A 136 5.90 -4.76 0.81
C ALA A 136 6.78 -5.15 -0.37
N ALA A 137 8.03 -4.69 -0.36
CA ALA A 137 9.05 -5.01 -1.37
C ALA A 137 10.41 -5.26 -0.69
N ALA A 138 11.43 -5.58 -1.48
CA ALA A 138 12.80 -5.73 -0.98
C ALA A 138 13.40 -4.37 -0.57
N ASP A 139 14.23 -4.38 0.48
CA ASP A 139 14.76 -3.19 1.14
C ASP A 139 15.58 -2.31 0.18
N ASP A 140 16.38 -2.93 -0.70
CA ASP A 140 17.16 -2.27 -1.74
C ASP A 140 16.26 -1.53 -2.74
N LYS A 141 15.16 -2.16 -3.16
CA LYS A 141 14.18 -1.56 -4.08
C LYS A 141 13.44 -0.39 -3.44
N LEU A 142 13.12 -0.50 -2.15
CA LEU A 142 12.48 0.57 -1.40
C LEU A 142 13.39 1.80 -1.30
N MET A 143 14.65 1.61 -0.92
CA MET A 143 15.60 2.72 -0.81
C MET A 143 15.94 3.35 -2.17
N GLU A 144 16.07 2.54 -3.21
CA GLU A 144 16.25 3.03 -4.57
C GLU A 144 15.04 3.85 -5.05
N ALA A 145 13.81 3.42 -4.73
CA ALA A 145 12.60 4.18 -5.06
C ALA A 145 12.58 5.54 -4.36
N VAL A 146 12.90 5.61 -3.06
CA VAL A 146 12.96 6.88 -2.31
C VAL A 146 14.06 7.79 -2.86
N LYS A 147 15.22 7.24 -3.23
CA LYS A 147 16.31 7.99 -3.87
C LYS A 147 15.84 8.64 -5.17
N ARG A 148 15.23 7.86 -6.08
CA ARG A 148 14.71 8.38 -7.36
C ARG A 148 13.62 9.43 -7.16
N MET A 149 12.72 9.22 -6.20
CA MET A 149 11.72 10.21 -5.82
C MET A 149 12.39 11.52 -5.38
N LYS A 150 13.35 11.45 -4.46
CA LYS A 150 14.08 12.63 -3.96
C LYS A 150 14.74 13.43 -5.10
N GLU A 151 15.43 12.74 -6.01
CA GLU A 151 16.09 13.35 -7.17
C GLU A 151 15.11 14.06 -8.11
N LYS A 152 13.97 13.45 -8.43
CA LYS A 152 12.99 14.01 -9.37
C LYS A 152 12.10 15.07 -8.75
N LEU A 153 11.76 14.95 -7.47
CA LEU A 153 10.98 15.96 -6.76
C LEU A 153 11.76 17.26 -6.55
N ALA A 154 13.08 17.18 -6.41
CA ALA A 154 13.94 18.37 -6.33
C ALA A 154 13.95 19.23 -7.62
N GLN A 155 13.46 18.70 -8.74
CA GLN A 155 13.38 19.43 -10.02
C GLN A 155 12.12 20.28 -10.14
N LEU A 156 11.12 20.05 -9.28
CA LEU A 156 9.84 20.78 -9.26
C LEU A 156 10.01 22.12 -8.53
N LYS A 157 9.79 23.23 -9.25
CA LYS A 157 9.86 24.60 -8.73
C LYS A 157 8.49 25.21 -8.54
#